data_AF-A0A846P743-F1
#
_entry.id   AF-A0A846P743-F1
#
_cell.length_a   1.000
_cell.length_b   1.000
_cell.length_c   1.000
_cell.angle_alpha   90.00
_cell.angle_beta   90.00
_cell.angle_gamma   90.00
#
_symmetry.space_group_name_H-M   'P 1'
#
loop_
_entity.id
_entity.type
_entity.pdbx_description
1 polymer ?
#
loop_
_entity_poly.entity_id
_entity_poly.type
_entity_poly.pdbx_seq_one_letter_code
_entity_poly.pdbx_strand_id
1 'polypeptide(L)'
;MSKLSGIRKRAQERVKKRDWEGAIKEYCQLAELDKNNPNVYNELGDLYLKVDKKQEALRTFDKAVDAYTRVGLFNNAVAVCKKLLRLHGGDYKIIGKLGNLRKQQGFLKEATTYFLSYLEKIVLDVNMDAGEMKKKVAAVAEAIPESPEVLEQVADYLLKWEASEEATNVLTKLHKIYESRGMEKRLADVQERLSALGARVAGHASPPSPPPPGEESVQAEEKLWMEPVPTESEGIEIGPGKQQPPTPPESETIPSSFDADGQDFAQDFASMGVDGSTSEPVSPKPTPTITEQPGAEEQQSTPQPPPEQAGSGDPSPDRDKLAEGDVWIPDSELPDKLASQREDSGGEVVHVSQIIDEFKSEIKESVDEEDYRSHYDLGMAYLEMDFLPEAIREFQIASKSSAYRIRSLEMIGLCFLNQNQPNLAIKQLIKGLEIVEGSERETLGLRYNLGLAYEMVGEYENAKSCFEDVYVVDVTFREVADKIKQYSD
;
A
#
# COMPACT_ATOMS: atom_id res chain seq x y z
N MET A 1 -21.62 37.28 10.63
CA MET A 1 -20.55 36.27 10.40
C MET A 1 -19.84 36.01 11.72
N SER A 2 -19.42 34.76 12.00
CA SER A 2 -18.66 34.43 13.20
C SER A 2 -17.26 35.02 13.16
N LYS A 3 -16.70 35.36 14.33
CA LYS A 3 -15.29 35.83 14.46
C LYS A 3 -14.32 34.83 13.79
N LEU A 4 -14.60 33.54 13.92
CA LEU A 4 -13.81 32.45 13.32
C LEU A 4 -13.84 32.48 11.77
N SER A 5 -15.03 32.64 11.17
CA SER A 5 -15.16 32.67 9.70
C SER A 5 -14.50 33.91 9.09
N GLY A 6 -14.52 35.04 9.81
CA GLY A 6 -13.79 36.24 9.42
C GLY A 6 -12.27 36.06 9.41
N ILE A 7 -11.70 35.41 10.43
CA ILE A 7 -10.27 35.09 10.46
C ILE A 7 -9.89 34.10 9.35
N ARG A 8 -10.67 33.03 9.16
CA ARG A 8 -10.44 32.04 8.08
C ARG A 8 -10.42 32.69 6.70
N LYS A 9 -11.37 33.60 6.41
CA LYS A 9 -11.39 34.32 5.13
C LYS A 9 -10.14 35.18 4.93
N ARG A 10 -9.72 35.96 5.93
CA ARG A 10 -8.48 36.77 5.85
C ARG A 10 -7.23 35.90 5.67
N ALA A 11 -7.15 34.78 6.40
CA ALA A 11 -6.04 33.83 6.26
C ALA A 11 -5.92 33.32 4.82
N GLN A 12 -7.04 32.85 4.23
CA GLN A 12 -7.09 32.40 2.83
C GLN A 12 -6.78 33.53 1.82
N GLU A 13 -7.24 34.76 2.06
CA GLU A 13 -6.91 35.92 1.22
C GLU A 13 -5.41 36.25 1.24
N ARG A 14 -4.73 36.11 2.39
CA ARG A 14 -3.27 36.28 2.50
C ARG A 14 -2.51 35.17 1.79
N VAL A 15 -2.95 33.92 1.93
CA VAL A 15 -2.42 32.77 1.15
C VAL A 15 -2.52 33.03 -0.35
N LYS A 16 -3.68 33.48 -0.85
CA LYS A 16 -3.87 33.84 -2.27
C LYS A 16 -2.93 34.97 -2.73
N LYS A 17 -2.64 35.93 -1.85
CA LYS A 17 -1.69 37.04 -2.09
C LYS A 17 -0.21 36.65 -1.92
N ARG A 18 0.09 35.39 -1.59
CA ARG A 18 1.43 34.90 -1.20
C ARG A 18 2.04 35.64 0.01
N ASP A 19 1.21 36.27 0.83
CA ASP A 19 1.59 36.85 2.13
C ASP A 19 1.68 35.73 3.17
N TRP A 20 2.75 34.93 3.08
CA TRP A 20 2.93 33.74 3.93
C TRP A 20 3.05 34.10 5.41
N GLU A 21 3.79 35.16 5.76
CA GLU A 21 3.97 35.58 7.15
C GLU A 21 2.68 36.12 7.77
N GLY A 22 1.91 36.90 7.02
CA GLY A 22 0.59 37.35 7.45
C GLY A 22 -0.41 36.19 7.53
N ALA A 23 -0.37 35.24 6.59
CA ALA A 23 -1.19 34.03 6.65
C ALA A 23 -0.89 33.21 7.92
N ILE A 24 0.40 32.98 8.24
CA ILE A 24 0.84 32.31 9.47
C ILE A 24 0.23 32.98 10.70
N LYS A 25 0.28 34.32 10.80
CA LYS A 25 -0.33 35.06 11.94
C LYS A 25 -1.82 34.79 12.10
N GLU A 26 -2.59 34.79 11.01
CA GLU A 26 -4.04 34.51 11.04
C GLU A 26 -4.31 33.02 11.33
N TYR A 27 -3.51 32.09 10.79
CA TYR A 27 -3.63 30.65 11.07
C TYR A 27 -3.22 30.28 12.51
N CYS A 28 -2.26 30.97 13.13
CA CYS A 28 -1.98 30.83 14.55
C CYS A 28 -3.21 31.23 15.40
N GLN A 29 -3.88 32.34 15.06
CA GLN A 29 -5.13 32.74 15.74
C GLN A 29 -6.26 31.73 15.52
N LEU A 30 -6.36 31.11 14.34
CA LEU A 30 -7.30 30.00 14.11
C LEU A 30 -6.97 28.79 15.00
N ALA A 31 -5.70 28.42 15.11
CA ALA A 31 -5.24 27.29 15.92
C ALA A 31 -5.46 27.50 17.43
N GLU A 32 -5.53 28.75 17.90
CA GLU A 32 -5.90 29.09 19.28
C GLU A 32 -7.41 29.02 19.54
N LEU A 33 -8.23 29.40 18.55
CA LEU A 33 -9.69 29.46 18.66
C LEU A 33 -10.39 28.13 18.33
N ASP A 34 -9.82 27.34 17.43
CA ASP A 34 -10.38 26.08 16.92
C ASP A 34 -9.37 24.94 17.11
N LYS A 35 -9.01 24.70 18.38
CA LYS A 35 -7.94 23.79 18.83
C LYS A 35 -8.14 22.31 18.46
N ASN A 36 -9.33 21.94 17.98
CA ASN A 36 -9.66 20.57 17.58
C ASN A 36 -9.70 20.38 16.06
N ASN A 37 -9.50 21.42 15.26
CA ASN A 37 -9.59 21.36 13.81
C ASN A 37 -8.25 20.94 13.18
N PRO A 38 -8.12 19.70 12.66
CA PRO A 38 -6.83 19.20 12.21
C PRO A 38 -6.33 19.93 10.96
N ASN A 39 -7.26 20.37 10.09
CA ASN A 39 -6.94 21.08 8.86
C ASN A 39 -6.21 22.40 9.13
N VAL A 40 -6.52 23.08 10.25
CA VAL A 40 -5.85 24.33 10.65
C VAL A 40 -4.37 24.09 10.95
N TYR A 41 -4.03 22.97 11.61
CA TYR A 41 -2.64 22.59 11.88
C TYR A 41 -1.92 22.11 10.61
N ASN A 42 -2.59 21.34 9.74
CA ASN A 42 -1.99 20.91 8.47
C ASN A 42 -1.62 22.10 7.58
N GLU A 43 -2.57 23.01 7.34
CA GLU A 43 -2.36 24.25 6.57
C GLU A 43 -1.25 25.15 7.17
N LEU A 44 -1.23 25.30 8.51
CA LEU A 44 -0.19 26.07 9.18
C LEU A 44 1.20 25.42 9.04
N GLY A 45 1.29 24.09 9.05
CA GLY A 45 2.51 23.35 8.76
C GLY A 45 3.02 23.60 7.34
N ASP A 46 2.11 23.57 6.35
CA ASP A 46 2.43 23.89 4.95
C ASP A 46 2.93 25.32 4.78
N LEU A 47 2.31 26.29 5.47
CA LEU A 47 2.78 27.68 5.47
C LEU A 47 4.16 27.83 6.10
N TYR A 48 4.46 27.10 7.18
CA TYR A 48 5.82 27.09 7.75
C TYR A 48 6.86 26.53 6.78
N LEU A 49 6.53 25.52 5.97
CA LEU A 49 7.42 25.06 4.89
C LEU A 49 7.65 26.12 3.81
N LYS A 50 6.63 26.94 3.47
CA LYS A 50 6.76 28.04 2.49
C LYS A 50 7.69 29.17 2.95
N VAL A 51 7.97 29.27 4.25
CA VAL A 51 8.91 30.25 4.83
C VAL A 51 10.18 29.59 5.40
N ASP A 52 10.48 28.36 4.97
CA ASP A 52 11.64 27.54 5.39
C ASP A 52 11.76 27.29 6.92
N LYS A 53 10.66 27.44 7.65
CA LYS A 53 10.57 27.18 9.10
C LYS A 53 10.31 25.70 9.37
N LYS A 54 11.27 24.86 8.96
CA LYS A 54 11.15 23.40 8.97
C LYS A 54 10.85 22.84 10.36
N GLN A 55 11.45 23.37 11.43
CA GLN A 55 11.25 22.89 12.79
C GLN A 55 9.84 23.20 13.32
N GLU A 56 9.33 24.40 13.04
CA GLU A 56 7.95 24.79 13.35
C GLU A 56 6.94 24.01 12.52
N ALA A 57 7.23 23.72 11.26
CA ALA A 57 6.43 22.85 10.42
C ALA A 57 6.30 21.44 11.02
N LEU A 58 7.42 20.78 11.37
CA LEU A 58 7.41 19.46 12.01
C LEU A 58 6.55 19.43 13.29
N ARG A 59 6.74 20.41 14.19
CA ARG A 59 5.94 20.54 15.43
C ARG A 59 4.45 20.81 15.19
N THR A 60 4.10 21.39 14.05
CA THR A 60 2.71 21.72 13.71
C THR A 60 2.03 20.54 13.02
N PHE A 61 2.73 19.83 12.14
CA PHE A 61 2.26 18.57 11.55
C PHE A 61 2.04 17.49 12.61
N ASP A 62 2.89 17.40 13.64
CA ASP A 62 2.70 16.42 14.72
C ASP A 62 1.37 16.66 15.47
N LYS A 63 1.02 17.94 15.72
CA LYS A 63 -0.30 18.33 16.25
C LYS A 63 -1.44 18.03 15.27
N ALA A 64 -1.20 18.17 13.96
CA ALA A 64 -2.19 17.82 12.94
C ALA A 64 -2.48 16.31 12.93
N VAL A 65 -1.47 15.46 13.04
CA VAL A 65 -1.62 13.99 13.19
C VAL A 65 -2.46 13.68 14.42
N ASP A 66 -2.10 14.21 15.60
CA ASP A 66 -2.83 13.95 16.85
C ASP A 66 -4.29 14.44 16.79
N ALA A 67 -4.54 15.56 16.10
CA ALA A 67 -5.89 16.08 15.86
C ALA A 67 -6.68 15.21 14.87
N TYR A 68 -6.11 14.82 13.73
CA TYR A 68 -6.78 13.92 12.76
C TYR A 68 -7.13 12.57 13.41
N THR A 69 -6.21 12.01 14.20
CA THR A 69 -6.41 10.76 14.95
C THR A 69 -7.58 10.89 15.94
N ARG A 70 -7.65 12.00 16.69
CA ARG A 70 -8.74 12.26 17.65
C ARG A 70 -10.13 12.39 16.98
N VAL A 71 -10.17 12.86 15.74
CA VAL A 71 -11.40 13.00 14.95
C VAL A 71 -11.73 11.71 14.16
N GLY A 72 -10.86 10.70 14.18
CA GLY A 72 -11.04 9.44 13.44
C GLY A 72 -10.67 9.53 11.95
N LEU A 73 -10.04 10.62 11.51
CA LEU A 73 -9.63 10.86 10.12
C LEU A 73 -8.26 10.22 9.84
N PHE A 74 -8.19 8.89 9.99
CA PHE A 74 -6.93 8.14 9.98
C PHE A 74 -6.14 8.26 8.67
N ASN A 75 -6.80 8.27 7.51
CA ASN A 75 -6.13 8.46 6.20
C ASN A 75 -5.38 9.80 6.13
N ASN A 76 -5.97 10.87 6.67
CA ASN A 76 -5.34 12.19 6.71
C ASN A 76 -4.16 12.20 7.70
N ALA A 77 -4.30 11.54 8.85
CA ALA A 77 -3.20 11.36 9.80
C ALA A 77 -2.02 10.60 9.16
N VAL A 78 -2.30 9.51 8.42
CA VAL A 78 -1.31 8.74 7.66
C VAL A 78 -0.63 9.60 6.59
N ALA A 79 -1.38 10.41 5.83
CA ALA A 79 -0.82 11.31 4.82
C ALA A 79 0.13 12.35 5.43
N VAL A 80 -0.22 12.94 6.59
CA VAL A 80 0.66 13.86 7.32
C VAL A 80 1.89 13.14 7.89
N CYS A 81 1.75 11.92 8.41
CA CYS A 81 2.91 11.11 8.84
C CYS A 81 3.85 10.77 7.67
N LYS A 82 3.32 10.34 6.51
CA LYS A 82 4.11 10.13 5.27
C LYS A 82 4.83 11.44 4.87
N LYS A 83 4.21 12.61 5.05
CA LYS A 83 4.83 13.94 4.81
C LYS A 83 5.94 14.26 5.82
N LEU A 84 5.74 13.98 7.10
CA LEU A 84 6.75 14.13 8.15
C LEU A 84 7.99 13.29 7.86
N LEU A 85 7.83 12.02 7.45
CA LEU A 85 8.96 11.15 7.07
C LEU A 85 9.75 11.67 5.86
N ARG A 86 9.09 12.28 4.87
CA ARG A 86 9.79 12.94 3.74
C ARG A 86 10.59 14.17 4.17
N LEU A 87 10.13 14.89 5.20
CA LEU A 87 10.84 16.06 5.74
C LEU A 87 11.99 15.67 6.68
N HIS A 88 11.80 14.62 7.47
CA HIS A 88 12.74 14.14 8.48
C HIS A 88 12.81 12.60 8.43
N GLY A 89 13.66 12.10 7.52
CA GLY A 89 13.81 10.67 7.29
C GLY A 89 14.23 9.92 8.56
N GLY A 90 13.61 8.77 8.80
CA GLY A 90 14.02 7.85 9.87
C GLY A 90 13.59 8.21 11.29
N ASP A 91 12.69 9.19 11.51
CA ASP A 91 12.13 9.40 12.84
C ASP A 91 11.23 8.22 13.26
N TYR A 92 11.76 7.33 14.09
CA TYR A 92 11.04 6.18 14.63
C TYR A 92 9.74 6.59 15.35
N LYS A 93 9.63 7.80 15.90
CA LYS A 93 8.38 8.24 16.56
C LYS A 93 7.24 8.34 15.56
N ILE A 94 7.52 8.81 14.34
CA ILE A 94 6.53 8.92 13.26
C ILE A 94 6.22 7.54 12.66
N ILE A 95 7.22 6.66 12.52
CA ILE A 95 7.02 5.27 12.10
C ILE A 95 6.11 4.53 13.11
N GLY A 96 6.33 4.72 14.41
CA GLY A 96 5.49 4.17 15.47
C GLY A 96 4.08 4.76 15.50
N LYS A 97 3.89 6.05 15.16
CA LYS A 97 2.56 6.63 14.93
C LYS A 97 1.86 5.96 13.73
N LEU A 98 2.56 5.73 12.61
CA LEU A 98 2.01 5.03 11.45
C LEU A 98 1.56 3.60 11.76
N GLY A 99 2.39 2.81 12.45
CA GLY A 99 2.02 1.45 12.88
C GLY A 99 0.75 1.43 13.73
N ASN A 100 0.63 2.37 14.69
CA ASN A 100 -0.57 2.48 15.51
C ASN A 100 -1.80 2.94 14.71
N LEU A 101 -1.65 3.87 13.76
CA LEU A 101 -2.74 4.31 12.88
C LEU A 101 -3.23 3.16 12.00
N ARG A 102 -2.33 2.44 11.32
CA ARG A 102 -2.70 1.29 10.48
C ARG A 102 -3.36 0.18 11.28
N LYS A 103 -2.88 -0.09 12.49
CA LYS A 103 -3.54 -1.01 13.42
C LYS A 103 -4.97 -0.57 13.78
N GLN A 104 -5.18 0.72 14.09
CA GLN A 104 -6.52 1.26 14.39
C GLN A 104 -7.49 1.15 13.21
N GLN A 105 -6.97 1.14 11.97
CA GLN A 105 -7.76 0.91 10.76
C GLN A 105 -8.01 -0.58 10.44
N GLY A 106 -7.42 -1.52 11.19
CA GLY A 106 -7.48 -2.95 10.90
C GLY A 106 -6.46 -3.47 9.88
N PHE A 107 -5.59 -2.61 9.34
CA PHE A 107 -4.54 -2.98 8.38
C PHE A 107 -3.35 -3.64 9.08
N LEU A 108 -3.56 -4.83 9.64
CA LEU A 108 -2.59 -5.53 10.48
C LEU A 108 -1.26 -5.82 9.76
N LYS A 109 -1.29 -6.23 8.47
CA LYS A 109 -0.08 -6.47 7.67
C LYS A 109 0.79 -5.21 7.54
N GLU A 110 0.19 -4.09 7.13
CA GLU A 110 0.92 -2.80 7.07
C GLU A 110 1.43 -2.39 8.45
N ALA A 111 0.61 -2.54 9.48
CA ALA A 111 0.97 -2.18 10.84
C ALA A 111 2.20 -2.99 11.31
N THR A 112 2.24 -4.30 11.06
CA THR A 112 3.42 -5.16 11.25
C THR A 112 4.64 -4.58 10.53
N THR A 113 4.57 -4.27 9.24
CA THR A 113 5.71 -3.67 8.50
C THR A 113 6.22 -2.38 9.14
N TYR A 114 5.32 -1.48 9.55
CA TYR A 114 5.70 -0.26 10.27
C TYR A 114 6.30 -0.56 11.66
N PHE A 115 5.80 -1.57 12.38
CA PHE A 115 6.35 -1.93 13.69
C PHE A 115 7.71 -2.64 13.61
N LEU A 116 7.95 -3.50 12.61
CA LEU A 116 9.29 -4.05 12.35
C LEU A 116 10.29 -2.93 12.03
N SER A 117 9.91 -2.00 11.14
CA SER A 117 10.74 -0.82 10.83
C SER A 117 10.94 0.11 12.05
N TYR A 118 9.93 0.25 12.91
CA TYR A 118 10.07 0.97 14.19
C TYR A 118 11.12 0.32 15.09
N LEU A 119 11.07 -1.01 15.24
CA LEU A 119 12.01 -1.78 16.05
C LEU A 119 13.44 -1.64 15.52
N GLU A 120 13.65 -1.75 14.21
CA GLU A 120 14.96 -1.52 13.58
C GLU A 120 15.54 -0.13 13.85
N LYS A 121 14.70 0.91 13.86
CA LYS A 121 15.16 2.30 14.04
C LYS A 121 15.34 2.69 15.51
N ILE A 122 14.50 2.19 16.42
CA ILE A 122 14.59 2.56 17.84
C ILE A 122 15.84 1.97 18.51
N VAL A 123 16.27 0.75 18.14
CA VAL A 123 17.49 0.15 18.70
C VAL A 123 18.79 0.84 18.28
N LEU A 124 18.69 1.79 17.33
CA LEU A 124 19.80 2.63 16.86
C LEU A 124 19.80 4.03 17.53
N ASP A 125 18.82 4.36 18.38
CA ASP A 125 18.80 5.64 19.11
C ASP A 125 19.77 5.60 20.30
N VAL A 126 21.01 6.01 20.04
CA VAL A 126 22.11 6.07 21.02
C VAL A 126 21.80 7.00 22.22
N ASN A 127 20.81 7.89 22.10
CA ASN A 127 20.42 8.81 23.18
C ASN A 127 19.32 8.23 24.09
N MET A 128 18.76 7.06 23.75
CA MET A 128 17.69 6.41 24.51
C MET A 128 18.27 5.68 25.72
N ASP A 129 17.65 5.84 26.89
CA ASP A 129 17.96 5.01 28.05
C ASP A 129 17.64 3.53 27.77
N ALA A 130 18.47 2.61 28.27
CA ALA A 130 18.31 1.18 28.00
C ALA A 130 17.01 0.61 28.62
N GLY A 131 16.57 1.11 29.77
CA GLY A 131 15.29 0.73 30.39
C GLY A 131 14.09 1.30 29.60
N GLU A 132 14.19 2.56 29.17
CA GLU A 132 13.16 3.16 28.30
C GLU A 132 13.08 2.45 26.93
N MET A 133 14.21 2.05 26.34
CA MET A 133 14.28 1.29 25.09
C MET A 133 13.61 -0.08 25.22
N LYS A 134 13.98 -0.86 26.24
CA LYS A 134 13.35 -2.16 26.58
C LYS A 134 11.83 -2.03 26.68
N LYS A 135 11.37 -1.03 27.45
CA LYS A 135 9.94 -0.76 27.66
C LYS A 135 9.20 -0.44 26.36
N LYS A 136 9.79 0.37 25.47
CA LYS A 136 9.17 0.70 24.17
C LYS A 136 9.13 -0.51 23.23
N VAL A 137 10.20 -1.31 23.19
CA VAL A 137 10.25 -2.55 22.40
C VAL A 137 9.24 -3.59 22.89
N ALA A 138 9.16 -3.83 24.20
CA ALA A 138 8.15 -4.71 24.79
C ALA A 138 6.71 -4.22 24.50
N ALA A 139 6.47 -2.90 24.55
CA ALA A 139 5.16 -2.33 24.21
C ALA A 139 4.71 -2.58 22.76
N VAL A 140 5.61 -2.91 21.83
CA VAL A 140 5.24 -3.30 20.45
C VAL A 140 4.59 -4.69 20.42
N ALA A 141 5.07 -5.64 21.24
CA ALA A 141 4.47 -6.97 21.39
C ALA A 141 3.11 -6.93 22.14
N GLU A 142 2.84 -5.89 22.91
CA GLU A 142 1.49 -5.58 23.41
C GLU A 142 0.64 -4.85 22.36
N ALA A 143 1.26 -4.10 21.45
CA ALA A 143 0.56 -3.35 20.42
C ALA A 143 -0.02 -4.26 19.33
N ILE A 144 0.73 -5.28 18.86
CA ILE A 144 0.24 -6.33 17.93
C ILE A 144 0.65 -7.71 18.48
N PRO A 145 -0.18 -8.34 19.33
CA PRO A 145 0.10 -9.65 19.89
C PRO A 145 -0.15 -10.82 18.92
N GLU A 146 -0.67 -10.57 17.71
CA GLU A 146 -1.08 -11.60 16.74
C GLU A 146 -0.06 -11.85 15.61
N SER A 147 0.93 -10.96 15.47
CA SER A 147 1.97 -11.05 14.43
C SER A 147 3.18 -11.79 14.99
N PRO A 148 3.42 -13.06 14.61
CA PRO A 148 4.58 -13.79 15.09
C PRO A 148 5.90 -13.12 14.67
N GLU A 149 5.94 -12.45 13.52
CA GLU A 149 7.12 -11.74 13.00
C GLU A 149 7.57 -10.63 13.97
N VAL A 150 6.62 -9.86 14.49
CA VAL A 150 6.87 -8.81 15.50
C VAL A 150 7.30 -9.43 16.82
N LEU A 151 6.62 -10.50 17.27
CA LEU A 151 6.94 -11.17 18.53
C LEU A 151 8.33 -11.81 18.51
N GLU A 152 8.75 -12.42 17.40
CA GLU A 152 10.11 -12.96 17.22
C GLU A 152 11.16 -11.86 17.34
N GLN A 153 11.02 -10.77 16.57
CA GLN A 153 12.00 -9.68 16.59
C GLN A 153 12.06 -9.00 17.98
N VAL A 154 10.93 -8.82 18.65
CA VAL A 154 10.88 -8.29 20.03
C VAL A 154 11.56 -9.26 21.01
N ALA A 155 11.28 -10.56 20.92
CA ALA A 155 11.91 -11.56 21.78
C ALA A 155 13.43 -11.58 21.60
N ASP A 156 13.93 -11.54 20.37
CA ASP A 156 15.38 -11.52 20.07
C ASP A 156 16.08 -10.29 20.67
N TYR A 157 15.48 -9.10 20.59
CA TYR A 157 16.03 -7.91 21.24
C TYR A 157 16.00 -8.00 22.77
N LEU A 158 14.90 -8.48 23.36
CA LEU A 158 14.78 -8.63 24.82
C LEU A 158 15.76 -9.67 25.37
N LEU A 159 15.94 -10.80 24.68
CA LEU A 159 16.95 -11.83 24.99
C LEU A 159 18.37 -11.24 24.92
N LYS A 160 18.68 -10.50 23.85
CA LYS A 160 19.98 -9.84 23.66
C LYS A 160 20.31 -8.82 24.77
N TRP A 161 19.30 -8.20 25.37
CA TRP A 161 19.47 -7.27 26.49
C TRP A 161 19.20 -7.89 27.86
N GLU A 162 19.08 -9.22 27.95
CA GLU A 162 18.86 -9.99 29.19
C GLU A 162 17.58 -9.58 29.97
N ALA A 163 16.56 -9.08 29.24
CA ALA A 163 15.25 -8.75 29.77
C ALA A 163 14.39 -10.03 29.89
N SER A 164 14.75 -10.90 30.84
CA SER A 164 14.25 -12.28 30.94
C SER A 164 12.74 -12.38 31.20
N GLU A 165 12.17 -11.47 31.99
CA GLU A 165 10.74 -11.47 32.33
C GLU A 165 9.90 -11.09 31.11
N GLU A 166 10.26 -9.99 30.45
CA GLU A 166 9.59 -9.52 29.23
C GLU A 166 9.76 -10.52 28.08
N ALA A 167 10.96 -11.10 27.91
CA ALA A 167 11.21 -12.15 26.91
C ALA A 167 10.34 -13.39 27.15
N THR A 168 10.19 -13.84 28.40
CA THR A 168 9.32 -14.97 28.75
C THR A 168 7.86 -14.68 28.39
N ASN A 169 7.37 -13.47 28.69
CA ASN A 169 6.00 -13.07 28.34
C ASN A 169 5.75 -13.07 26.82
N VAL A 170 6.70 -12.56 26.03
CA VAL A 170 6.60 -12.52 24.56
C VAL A 170 6.69 -13.92 23.95
N LEU A 171 7.66 -14.74 24.39
CA LEU A 171 7.80 -16.14 23.93
C LEU A 171 6.59 -16.99 24.30
N THR A 172 5.94 -16.75 25.44
CA THR A 172 4.70 -17.44 25.83
C THR A 172 3.51 -17.11 24.91
N LYS A 173 3.44 -15.88 24.37
CA LYS A 173 2.46 -15.53 23.33
C LYS A 173 2.78 -16.26 22.02
N LEU A 174 4.04 -16.23 21.61
CA LEU A 174 4.52 -16.86 20.38
C LEU A 174 4.29 -18.39 20.38
N HIS A 175 4.53 -19.06 21.52
CA HIS A 175 4.22 -20.47 21.72
C HIS A 175 2.77 -20.80 21.37
N LYS A 176 1.80 -20.06 21.93
CA LYS A 176 0.36 -20.26 21.67
C LYS A 176 0.01 -20.08 20.19
N ILE A 177 0.67 -19.15 19.50
CA ILE A 177 0.46 -18.89 18.07
C ILE A 177 0.99 -20.07 17.23
N TYR A 178 2.18 -20.59 17.53
CA TYR A 178 2.73 -21.73 16.79
C TYR A 178 2.07 -23.07 17.12
N GLU A 179 1.61 -23.26 18.34
CA GLU A 179 0.78 -24.39 18.76
C GLU A 179 -0.55 -24.41 17.98
N SER A 180 -1.30 -23.30 17.98
CA SER A 180 -2.57 -23.18 17.26
C SER A 180 -2.44 -23.21 15.73
N ARG A 181 -1.27 -22.87 15.17
CA ARG A 181 -0.98 -22.96 13.73
C ARG A 181 -0.28 -24.27 13.32
N GLY A 182 -0.04 -25.21 14.24
CA GLY A 182 0.61 -26.50 13.95
C GLY A 182 2.08 -26.39 13.49
N MET A 183 2.78 -25.31 13.85
CA MET A 183 4.15 -25.03 13.37
C MET A 183 5.22 -25.71 14.24
N GLU A 184 5.24 -27.05 14.28
CA GLU A 184 6.06 -27.87 15.20
C GLU A 184 7.53 -27.43 15.29
N LYS A 185 8.20 -27.16 14.16
CA LYS A 185 9.62 -26.73 14.14
C LYS A 185 9.85 -25.40 14.87
N ARG A 186 8.94 -24.44 14.70
CA ARG A 186 9.02 -23.12 15.38
C ARG A 186 8.60 -23.25 16.85
N LEU A 187 7.64 -24.13 17.14
CA LEU A 187 7.22 -24.42 18.51
C LEU A 187 8.38 -24.99 19.35
N ALA A 188 9.16 -25.91 18.78
CA ALA A 188 10.34 -26.49 19.44
C ALA A 188 11.42 -25.43 19.76
N ASP A 189 11.74 -24.54 18.82
CA ASP A 189 12.66 -23.41 19.03
C ASP A 189 12.18 -22.49 20.17
N VAL A 190 10.89 -22.12 20.19
CA VAL A 190 10.32 -21.30 21.28
C VAL A 190 10.37 -22.03 22.63
N GLN A 191 10.12 -23.33 22.67
CA GLN A 191 10.24 -24.15 23.88
C GLN A 191 11.69 -24.24 24.38
N GLU A 192 12.66 -24.39 23.48
CA GLU A 192 14.09 -24.38 23.82
C GLU A 192 14.49 -23.03 24.45
N ARG A 193 14.14 -21.91 23.80
CA ARG A 193 14.39 -20.54 24.32
C ARG A 193 13.76 -20.30 25.69
N LEU A 194 12.52 -20.75 25.91
CA LEU A 194 11.84 -20.69 27.20
C LEU A 194 12.55 -21.54 28.27
N SER A 195 13.01 -22.75 27.92
CA SER A 195 13.73 -23.62 28.85
C SER A 195 15.10 -23.03 29.25
N ALA A 196 15.81 -22.41 28.30
CA ALA A 196 17.08 -21.73 28.54
C ALA A 196 16.92 -20.52 29.48
N LEU A 197 15.85 -19.73 29.31
CA LEU A 197 15.49 -18.67 30.25
C LEU A 197 15.19 -19.22 31.66
N GLY A 198 14.36 -20.27 31.75
CA GLY A 198 14.04 -20.92 33.03
C GLY A 198 15.28 -21.43 33.77
N ALA A 199 16.21 -22.06 33.05
CA ALA A 199 17.49 -22.51 33.61
C ALA A 199 18.38 -21.35 34.07
N ARG A 200 18.45 -20.24 33.33
CA ARG A 200 19.20 -19.04 33.75
C ARG A 200 18.61 -18.41 35.00
N VAL A 201 17.28 -18.33 35.12
CA VAL A 201 16.60 -17.81 36.32
C VAL A 201 16.81 -18.74 37.52
N ALA A 202 16.70 -20.05 37.33
CA ALA A 202 16.97 -21.04 38.38
C ALA A 202 18.44 -21.01 38.85
N GLY A 203 19.40 -20.78 37.95
CA GLY A 203 20.82 -20.60 38.29
C GLY A 203 21.15 -19.31 39.06
N HIS A 204 20.25 -18.33 39.06
CA HIS A 204 20.36 -17.10 39.86
C HIS A 204 19.51 -17.15 41.15
N ALA A 205 18.88 -18.31 41.45
CA ALA A 205 18.34 -18.54 42.78
C ALA A 205 19.51 -18.55 43.78
N SER A 206 19.62 -17.47 44.56
CA SER A 206 20.55 -17.40 45.67
C SER A 206 20.36 -18.63 46.57
N PRO A 207 21.44 -19.26 47.08
CA PRO A 207 21.29 -20.33 48.06
C PRO A 207 20.46 -19.81 49.25
N PRO A 208 19.59 -20.64 49.83
CA PRO A 208 18.65 -20.19 50.86
C PRO A 208 19.42 -19.52 52.01
N SER A 209 19.03 -18.29 52.33
CA SER A 209 19.65 -17.50 53.39
C SER A 209 19.73 -18.31 54.69
N PRO A 210 20.90 -18.42 55.34
CA PRO A 210 21.02 -19.14 56.60
C PRO A 210 20.18 -18.44 57.69
N PRO A 211 19.64 -19.18 58.66
CA PRO A 211 18.89 -18.59 59.76
C PRO A 211 19.79 -17.64 60.60
N PRO A 212 19.22 -16.56 61.16
CA PRO A 212 19.96 -15.58 61.96
C PRO A 212 20.48 -16.19 63.30
N PRO A 213 21.47 -15.55 63.94
CA PRO A 213 22.64 -16.28 64.45
C PRO A 213 22.52 -16.78 65.90
N GLY A 214 23.17 -17.91 66.14
CA GLY A 214 23.64 -18.35 67.46
C GLY A 214 25.17 -18.47 67.45
N GLU A 215 25.80 -17.61 68.25
CA GLU A 215 27.12 -17.73 68.91
C GLU A 215 28.08 -18.86 68.44
N GLU A 216 29.20 -18.54 67.77
CA GLU A 216 30.53 -18.45 68.42
C GLU A 216 31.72 -18.13 67.46
N SER A 217 32.65 -17.34 68.02
CA SER A 217 34.08 -17.13 67.70
C SER A 217 34.72 -17.31 66.30
N VAL A 218 35.19 -16.18 65.76
CA VAL A 218 36.58 -15.84 65.31
C VAL A 218 37.55 -16.97 64.86
N GLN A 219 38.09 -16.90 63.63
CA GLN A 219 39.52 -16.58 63.32
C GLN A 219 39.92 -16.73 61.82
N ALA A 220 40.77 -15.78 61.35
CA ALA A 220 41.78 -15.85 60.26
C ALA A 220 41.38 -16.28 58.83
N GLU A 221 42.04 -15.88 57.72
CA GLU A 221 43.02 -14.83 57.34
C GLU A 221 42.91 -14.72 55.79
N GLU A 222 42.65 -13.54 55.20
CA GLU A 222 43.62 -12.63 54.55
C GLU A 222 44.59 -13.20 53.48
N LYS A 223 44.52 -12.66 52.23
CA LYS A 223 45.60 -12.56 51.19
C LYS A 223 46.11 -13.86 50.52
N LEU A 224 46.77 -13.88 49.34
CA LEU A 224 47.02 -12.92 48.23
C LEU A 224 47.28 -13.74 46.91
N TRP A 225 47.50 -13.06 45.78
CA TRP A 225 47.56 -13.55 44.39
C TRP A 225 48.92 -14.13 43.90
N MET A 226 48.88 -14.72 42.67
CA MET A 226 49.92 -14.84 41.60
C MET A 226 50.64 -16.19 41.30
N GLU A 227 50.24 -16.81 40.17
CA GLU A 227 51.05 -17.33 39.02
C GLU A 227 52.14 -18.45 39.20
N PRO A 228 52.74 -19.06 38.12
CA PRO A 228 52.46 -19.05 36.67
C PRO A 228 52.41 -20.47 35.97
N VAL A 229 52.38 -20.46 34.62
CA VAL A 229 52.39 -21.55 33.61
C VAL A 229 53.75 -22.30 33.48
N PRO A 230 53.76 -23.53 32.94
CA PRO A 230 54.91 -24.04 32.17
C PRO A 230 54.57 -24.55 30.75
N THR A 231 55.47 -24.28 29.79
CA THR A 231 55.56 -24.83 28.42
C THR A 231 56.69 -25.85 28.32
N GLU A 232 56.54 -26.89 27.48
CA GLU A 232 57.65 -27.47 26.67
C GLU A 232 57.12 -28.43 25.56
N SER A 233 58.02 -28.95 24.71
CA SER A 233 57.79 -29.18 23.27
C SER A 233 58.26 -30.54 22.69
N GLU A 234 58.26 -30.66 21.34
CA GLU A 234 58.73 -31.77 20.46
C GLU A 234 57.74 -32.95 20.25
N GLY A 235 57.52 -33.51 19.03
CA GLY A 235 57.98 -33.18 17.66
C GLY A 235 57.50 -34.20 16.58
N ILE A 236 57.95 -34.02 15.32
CA ILE A 236 57.93 -34.98 14.15
C ILE A 236 56.70 -35.02 13.19
N GLU A 237 56.76 -34.17 12.16
CA GLU A 237 56.74 -34.40 10.67
C GLU A 237 55.87 -35.43 9.87
N ILE A 238 55.29 -34.90 8.75
CA ILE A 238 55.01 -35.49 7.39
C ILE A 238 53.98 -36.66 7.31
N GLY A 239 52.94 -36.69 6.47
CA GLY A 239 52.70 -36.18 5.11
C GLY A 239 51.28 -36.56 4.58
N PRO A 240 50.93 -36.35 3.30
CA PRO A 240 49.59 -35.85 2.92
C PRO A 240 48.56 -36.89 2.43
N GLY A 241 47.27 -36.61 2.68
CA GLY A 241 46.11 -37.30 2.11
C GLY A 241 45.00 -36.33 1.69
N LYS A 242 44.66 -36.31 0.39
CA LYS A 242 43.53 -35.54 -0.16
C LYS A 242 42.21 -36.29 0.07
N GLN A 243 41.12 -35.60 0.38
CA GLN A 243 39.80 -35.87 -0.20
C GLN A 243 38.79 -34.73 0.02
N GLN A 244 37.92 -34.52 -0.97
CA GLN A 244 36.87 -33.49 -1.03
C GLN A 244 35.55 -34.01 -0.42
N PRO A 245 34.58 -33.11 -0.11
CA PRO A 245 33.30 -33.50 0.48
C PRO A 245 32.36 -34.20 -0.53
N PRO A 246 31.43 -35.07 -0.07
CA PRO A 246 30.44 -35.70 -0.93
C PRO A 246 29.19 -34.83 -1.14
N THR A 247 28.83 -34.64 -2.41
CA THR A 247 27.51 -34.21 -2.90
C THR A 247 26.65 -35.45 -3.30
N PRO A 248 25.34 -35.30 -3.56
CA PRO A 248 24.36 -36.39 -3.37
C PRO A 248 24.18 -37.32 -4.59
N PRO A 249 23.50 -38.48 -4.43
CA PRO A 249 23.05 -39.31 -5.54
C PRO A 249 21.75 -38.80 -6.18
N GLU A 250 21.61 -39.04 -7.48
CA GLU A 250 20.50 -38.59 -8.34
C GLU A 250 19.41 -39.65 -8.57
N SER A 251 18.25 -39.17 -9.01
CA SER A 251 17.28 -39.78 -9.96
C SER A 251 16.97 -41.29 -9.95
N GLU A 252 15.68 -41.60 -9.82
CA GLU A 252 15.03 -42.65 -10.64
C GLU A 252 13.98 -42.01 -11.55
N THR A 253 13.84 -42.53 -12.78
CA THR A 253 13.07 -41.89 -13.87
C THR A 253 12.09 -42.83 -14.55
N ILE A 254 10.79 -42.51 -14.41
CA ILE A 254 9.64 -42.81 -15.29
C ILE A 254 9.27 -44.30 -15.55
N PRO A 255 7.99 -44.63 -15.83
CA PRO A 255 7.47 -44.44 -17.19
C PRO A 255 6.07 -43.80 -17.27
N SER A 256 5.92 -42.93 -18.27
CA SER A 256 4.64 -42.38 -18.74
C SER A 256 3.89 -43.38 -19.62
N SER A 257 2.55 -43.36 -19.61
CA SER A 257 1.74 -43.28 -20.85
C SER A 257 0.21 -43.32 -20.60
N PHE A 258 -0.53 -42.86 -21.62
CA PHE A 258 -1.96 -42.99 -21.88
C PHE A 258 -2.98 -42.02 -21.23
N ASP A 259 -3.15 -40.91 -21.97
CA ASP A 259 -4.40 -40.44 -22.60
C ASP A 259 -5.55 -39.81 -21.78
N ALA A 260 -5.77 -38.53 -22.12
CA ALA A 260 -7.03 -37.88 -22.47
C ALA A 260 -8.36 -38.45 -21.92
N ASP A 261 -9.08 -37.61 -21.17
CA ASP A 261 -10.20 -36.88 -21.77
C ASP A 261 -10.51 -35.61 -20.96
N GLY A 262 -11.09 -34.60 -21.60
CA GLY A 262 -11.46 -33.34 -20.95
C GLY A 262 -12.96 -33.23 -20.71
N GLN A 263 -13.36 -32.73 -19.53
CA GLN A 263 -14.58 -31.92 -19.38
C GLN A 263 -14.65 -31.22 -18.02
N ASP A 264 -14.93 -29.91 -18.11
CA ASP A 264 -15.92 -29.16 -17.32
C ASP A 264 -16.22 -29.62 -15.87
N PHE A 265 -15.83 -28.80 -14.89
CA PHE A 265 -16.40 -28.84 -13.54
C PHE A 265 -16.62 -27.42 -13.01
N ALA A 266 -17.77 -26.85 -13.38
CA ALA A 266 -18.38 -25.78 -12.62
C ALA A 266 -19.11 -26.35 -11.38
N GLN A 267 -19.04 -25.60 -10.28
CA GLN A 267 -19.92 -25.68 -9.09
C GLN A 267 -19.99 -27.00 -8.32
N ASP A 268 -19.43 -27.00 -7.10
CA ASP A 268 -20.20 -27.44 -5.92
C ASP A 268 -19.54 -26.97 -4.61
N PHE A 269 -20.23 -26.11 -3.85
CA PHE A 269 -20.65 -26.42 -2.47
C PHE A 269 -21.43 -25.24 -1.86
N ALA A 270 -22.75 -25.43 -1.73
CA ALA A 270 -23.57 -24.67 -0.80
C ALA A 270 -24.21 -25.67 0.18
N SER A 271 -23.81 -25.66 1.45
CA SER A 271 -24.53 -26.38 2.50
C SER A 271 -24.37 -25.75 3.89
N MET A 272 -25.29 -24.86 4.23
CA MET A 272 -25.79 -24.72 5.61
C MET A 272 -27.29 -24.48 5.53
N GLY A 273 -28.08 -25.50 5.84
CA GLY A 273 -29.52 -25.37 6.03
C GLY A 273 -29.85 -25.04 7.49
N VAL A 274 -30.93 -24.30 7.70
CA VAL A 274 -31.72 -24.32 8.93
C VAL A 274 -33.20 -24.26 8.54
N ASP A 275 -34.01 -25.15 9.11
CA ASP A 275 -35.44 -25.29 8.84
C ASP A 275 -36.29 -24.10 9.32
N GLY A 276 -37.44 -23.89 8.65
CA GLY A 276 -38.37 -22.79 8.98
C GLY A 276 -39.72 -22.86 8.25
N SER A 277 -40.45 -23.98 8.35
CA SER A 277 -41.89 -24.07 8.01
C SER A 277 -42.71 -23.00 8.78
N THR A 278 -43.78 -22.33 8.36
CA THR A 278 -44.93 -22.57 7.41
C THR A 278 -45.48 -21.19 6.91
N SER A 279 -46.35 -20.98 5.91
CA SER A 279 -47.16 -21.83 4.98
C SER A 279 -47.65 -21.01 3.76
N GLU A 280 -48.19 -21.70 2.76
CA GLU A 280 -48.96 -21.22 1.59
C GLU A 280 -50.41 -20.74 1.91
N PRO A 281 -51.25 -20.36 0.91
CA PRO A 281 -51.06 -19.45 -0.24
C PRO A 281 -52.23 -18.43 -0.36
N VAL A 282 -52.28 -17.61 -1.45
CA VAL A 282 -53.48 -17.32 -2.29
C VAL A 282 -53.13 -16.35 -3.44
N SER A 283 -53.52 -16.71 -4.67
CA SER A 283 -53.67 -15.83 -5.87
C SER A 283 -55.18 -15.60 -6.13
N PRO A 284 -55.70 -14.68 -7.00
CA PRO A 284 -55.04 -14.00 -8.15
C PRO A 284 -55.47 -12.53 -8.48
N LYS A 285 -55.00 -12.05 -9.65
CA LYS A 285 -55.49 -11.01 -10.62
C LYS A 285 -57.03 -10.71 -10.69
N PRO A 286 -57.55 -9.69 -11.46
CA PRO A 286 -56.92 -8.56 -12.20
C PRO A 286 -57.66 -7.17 -12.10
N THR A 287 -57.27 -6.24 -12.99
CA THR A 287 -57.78 -4.90 -13.41
C THR A 287 -59.31 -4.66 -13.47
N PRO A 288 -59.74 -3.38 -13.53
CA PRO A 288 -60.28 -2.90 -14.83
C PRO A 288 -59.88 -1.46 -15.25
N THR A 289 -60.02 -1.20 -16.56
CA THR A 289 -59.86 0.09 -17.25
C THR A 289 -61.24 0.69 -17.56
N ILE A 290 -61.38 2.03 -17.54
CA ILE A 290 -62.33 2.89 -18.30
C ILE A 290 -62.09 4.34 -17.79
N THR A 291 -62.20 5.48 -18.49
CA THR A 291 -62.13 5.97 -19.88
C THR A 291 -62.57 7.46 -19.79
N GLU A 292 -62.13 8.30 -20.74
CA GLU A 292 -62.66 9.65 -21.10
C GLU A 292 -62.20 10.96 -20.39
N GLN A 293 -61.99 11.97 -21.25
CA GLN A 293 -61.62 13.38 -21.02
C GLN A 293 -62.90 14.27 -21.10
N PRO A 294 -62.93 15.61 -21.40
CA PRO A 294 -61.88 16.65 -21.53
C PRO A 294 -62.22 18.03 -20.87
N GLY A 295 -61.32 19.04 -21.02
CA GLY A 295 -61.66 20.45 -20.74
C GLY A 295 -60.53 21.49 -20.96
N ALA A 296 -60.68 22.31 -22.01
CA ALA A 296 -60.25 23.72 -22.24
C ALA A 296 -58.96 24.27 -21.55
N GLU A 297 -57.88 24.62 -22.26
CA GLU A 297 -57.63 25.85 -23.08
C GLU A 297 -57.06 27.06 -22.30
N GLU A 298 -55.82 27.47 -22.62
CA GLU A 298 -55.52 28.81 -23.16
C GLU A 298 -54.08 28.86 -23.76
N GLN A 299 -53.83 29.79 -24.69
CA GLN A 299 -52.64 29.84 -25.55
C GLN A 299 -51.76 31.07 -25.26
N GLN A 300 -50.47 31.04 -25.61
CA GLN A 300 -49.85 32.17 -26.36
C GLN A 300 -48.46 31.85 -27.00
N SER A 301 -48.41 32.09 -28.31
CA SER A 301 -47.32 32.73 -29.08
C SER A 301 -45.91 32.10 -29.21
N THR A 302 -45.57 31.74 -30.45
CA THR A 302 -44.20 31.52 -30.98
C THR A 302 -43.54 32.85 -31.41
N PRO A 303 -42.25 32.91 -31.86
CA PRO A 303 -41.90 32.48 -33.23
C PRO A 303 -40.53 31.78 -33.38
N GLN A 304 -40.38 31.07 -34.51
CA GLN A 304 -39.20 30.33 -34.95
C GLN A 304 -38.60 31.00 -36.22
N PRO A 305 -37.28 30.93 -36.47
CA PRO A 305 -36.69 31.11 -37.81
C PRO A 305 -36.29 29.77 -38.48
N PRO A 306 -36.15 29.72 -39.82
CA PRO A 306 -36.34 28.51 -40.64
C PRO A 306 -35.03 27.80 -41.08
N PRO A 307 -35.09 26.66 -41.82
CA PRO A 307 -33.98 25.70 -41.92
C PRO A 307 -33.08 25.87 -43.16
N GLU A 308 -31.95 25.17 -43.15
CA GLU A 308 -31.11 24.93 -44.34
C GLU A 308 -31.00 23.42 -44.65
N GLN A 309 -30.93 23.06 -45.94
CA GLN A 309 -31.11 21.69 -46.41
C GLN A 309 -29.81 20.99 -46.82
N ALA A 310 -29.77 19.69 -46.52
CA ALA A 310 -29.23 18.58 -47.30
C ALA A 310 -28.06 18.83 -48.30
N GLY A 311 -26.91 18.23 -47.98
CA GLY A 311 -25.87 17.86 -48.95
C GLY A 311 -25.39 16.43 -48.68
N SER A 312 -25.99 15.45 -49.35
CA SER A 312 -25.63 14.02 -49.25
C SER A 312 -24.33 13.70 -50.01
N GLY A 313 -23.46 12.85 -49.46
CA GLY A 313 -22.27 12.39 -50.16
C GLY A 313 -21.34 11.48 -49.36
N ASP A 314 -21.77 10.25 -49.07
CA ASP A 314 -20.84 9.13 -48.90
C ASP A 314 -20.21 8.84 -50.28
N PRO A 315 -18.89 8.62 -50.37
CA PRO A 315 -18.44 7.25 -50.53
C PRO A 315 -17.13 6.90 -49.79
N SER A 316 -17.19 5.84 -48.99
CA SER A 316 -16.09 4.86 -48.88
C SER A 316 -15.68 4.35 -50.29
N PRO A 317 -14.41 3.99 -50.58
CA PRO A 317 -13.64 3.10 -49.71
C PRO A 317 -12.10 3.28 -49.66
N ASP A 318 -11.51 2.29 -48.98
CA ASP A 318 -10.16 1.72 -49.08
C ASP A 318 -9.05 2.19 -48.13
N ARG A 319 -8.63 1.19 -47.35
CA ARG A 319 -7.44 1.12 -46.51
C ARG A 319 -6.19 1.12 -47.38
N ASP A 320 -5.20 1.93 -47.05
CA ASP A 320 -3.88 1.40 -46.67
C ASP A 320 -2.89 2.50 -46.21
N LYS A 321 -2.06 2.14 -45.22
CA LYS A 321 -0.84 2.82 -44.74
C LYS A 321 -1.00 4.19 -44.05
N LEU A 322 -0.59 4.21 -42.78
CA LEU A 322 0.31 5.15 -42.08
C LEU A 322 0.31 4.71 -40.59
N ALA A 323 1.23 3.84 -40.19
CA ALA A 323 2.58 4.19 -39.72
C ALA A 323 2.59 4.86 -38.33
N GLU A 324 2.93 4.01 -37.35
CA GLU A 324 3.22 4.19 -35.93
C GLU A 324 3.58 5.61 -35.44
N GLY A 325 2.97 6.00 -34.30
CA GLY A 325 3.20 7.30 -33.66
C GLY A 325 4.06 7.21 -32.39
N ASP A 326 4.95 8.20 -32.24
CA ASP A 326 5.79 8.40 -31.06
C ASP A 326 5.00 8.56 -29.75
N VAL A 327 5.52 8.01 -28.67
CA VAL A 327 5.03 8.25 -27.30
C VAL A 327 5.68 9.50 -26.74
N TRP A 328 4.88 10.53 -26.45
CA TRP A 328 5.35 11.77 -25.84
C TRP A 328 5.77 11.56 -24.37
N ILE A 329 7.04 11.82 -24.07
CA ILE A 329 7.63 11.83 -22.72
C ILE A 329 7.98 13.28 -22.35
N PRO A 330 7.61 13.78 -21.16
CA PRO A 330 8.10 15.06 -20.64
C PRO A 330 9.44 14.90 -19.90
N ASP A 331 10.54 15.42 -20.46
CA ASP A 331 11.85 15.51 -19.80
C ASP A 331 11.90 16.66 -18.78
N SER A 332 12.06 16.33 -17.49
CA SER A 332 12.57 17.20 -16.39
C SER A 332 12.58 16.39 -15.08
N GLU A 333 13.64 16.26 -14.26
CA GLU A 333 15.03 16.72 -14.32
C GLU A 333 15.94 15.64 -13.70
N LEU A 334 17.13 15.41 -14.25
CA LEU A 334 18.24 14.72 -13.58
C LEU A 334 19.54 15.51 -13.87
N PRO A 335 20.30 15.96 -12.85
CA PRO A 335 21.35 16.96 -13.06
C PRO A 335 22.63 16.39 -13.69
N ASP A 336 23.07 17.03 -14.77
CA ASP A 336 24.37 16.81 -15.41
C ASP A 336 25.54 16.90 -14.42
N LYS A 337 26.40 15.85 -14.41
CA LYS A 337 27.87 15.93 -14.21
C LYS A 337 28.53 14.55 -14.26
N LEU A 338 28.87 14.07 -15.47
CA LEU A 338 30.19 13.48 -15.77
C LEU A 338 30.34 13.22 -17.29
N ALA A 339 30.72 14.25 -18.04
CA ALA A 339 31.03 14.14 -19.46
C ALA A 339 32.32 14.92 -19.79
N SER A 340 33.47 14.33 -19.49
CA SER A 340 34.77 14.88 -19.88
C SER A 340 35.86 13.81 -19.97
N GLN A 341 35.90 13.09 -21.09
CA GLN A 341 37.09 12.89 -21.93
C GLN A 341 36.73 12.13 -23.21
N ARG A 342 37.22 12.61 -24.36
CA ARG A 342 37.23 11.93 -25.65
C ARG A 342 38.69 11.71 -26.05
N GLU A 343 39.05 10.50 -26.50
CA GLU A 343 39.96 10.19 -27.63
C GLU A 343 39.46 8.83 -28.15
N ASP A 344 38.83 8.74 -29.32
CA ASP A 344 39.43 8.61 -30.66
C ASP A 344 40.19 7.29 -30.93
N SER A 345 39.62 6.44 -31.79
CA SER A 345 40.32 5.74 -32.88
C SER A 345 39.33 4.86 -33.67
N GLY A 346 39.55 4.76 -34.98
CA GLY A 346 38.60 4.13 -35.91
C GLY A 346 38.49 2.61 -35.78
N GLY A 347 37.25 2.13 -35.70
CA GLY A 347 36.83 0.74 -35.84
C GLY A 347 35.44 0.69 -36.46
N GLU A 348 35.14 -0.40 -37.16
CA GLU A 348 33.91 -0.60 -37.94
C GLU A 348 32.64 -0.33 -37.11
N VAL A 349 31.86 0.69 -37.50
CA VAL A 349 30.69 1.13 -36.74
C VAL A 349 29.51 0.20 -37.00
N VAL A 350 29.49 -0.94 -36.30
CA VAL A 350 28.24 -1.65 -36.06
C VAL A 350 27.35 -0.71 -35.25
N HIS A 351 26.23 -0.29 -35.82
CA HIS A 351 25.39 0.74 -35.22
C HIS A 351 24.80 0.19 -33.92
N VAL A 352 25.29 0.67 -32.77
CA VAL A 352 24.82 0.20 -31.45
C VAL A 352 23.31 0.42 -31.29
N SER A 353 22.72 1.38 -32.00
CA SER A 353 21.27 1.52 -32.08
C SER A 353 20.58 0.33 -32.76
N GLN A 354 21.14 -0.25 -33.83
CA GLN A 354 20.56 -1.43 -34.48
C GLN A 354 20.59 -2.63 -33.53
N ILE A 355 21.70 -2.87 -32.81
CA ILE A 355 21.73 -3.93 -31.79
C ILE A 355 20.72 -3.63 -30.67
N ILE A 356 20.62 -2.39 -30.20
CA ILE A 356 19.65 -2.00 -29.18
C ILE A 356 18.20 -2.17 -29.67
N ASP A 357 17.91 -1.88 -30.93
CA ASP A 357 16.56 -1.97 -31.50
C ASP A 357 16.20 -3.42 -31.88
N GLU A 358 17.18 -4.22 -32.31
CA GLU A 358 17.09 -5.68 -32.48
C GLU A 358 16.83 -6.36 -31.13
N PHE A 359 17.60 -6.01 -30.09
CA PHE A 359 17.39 -6.48 -28.71
C PHE A 359 16.05 -6.01 -28.12
N LYS A 360 15.57 -4.80 -28.45
CA LYS A 360 14.21 -4.33 -28.10
C LYS A 360 13.11 -5.05 -28.89
N SER A 361 13.38 -5.53 -30.10
CA SER A 361 12.42 -6.36 -30.86
C SER A 361 12.39 -7.80 -30.35
N GLU A 362 13.54 -8.39 -30.03
CA GLU A 362 13.61 -9.70 -29.36
C GLU A 362 12.91 -9.66 -27.99
N ILE A 363 13.12 -8.61 -27.18
CA ILE A 363 12.39 -8.38 -25.91
C ILE A 363 10.90 -8.02 -26.12
N LYS A 364 10.46 -7.69 -27.35
CA LYS A 364 9.02 -7.54 -27.65
C LYS A 364 8.34 -8.86 -28.01
N GLU A 365 9.07 -9.83 -28.56
CA GLU A 365 8.54 -11.15 -28.95
C GLU A 365 8.81 -12.27 -27.92
N SER A 366 9.69 -12.05 -26.94
CA SER A 366 10.09 -13.06 -25.92
C SER A 366 9.62 -12.76 -24.50
N VAL A 367 8.46 -12.14 -24.34
CA VAL A 367 7.76 -12.02 -23.04
C VAL A 367 6.62 -13.02 -23.05
N ASP A 368 6.76 -14.10 -22.27
CA ASP A 368 5.74 -15.15 -22.17
C ASP A 368 4.42 -14.59 -21.62
N GLU A 369 3.28 -15.23 -21.93
CA GLU A 369 1.97 -14.79 -21.43
C GLU A 369 1.90 -14.81 -19.89
N GLU A 370 2.72 -15.64 -19.25
CA GLU A 370 2.89 -15.72 -17.80
C GLU A 370 3.55 -14.47 -17.20
N ASP A 371 4.45 -13.80 -17.92
CA ASP A 371 5.07 -12.54 -17.48
C ASP A 371 4.04 -11.41 -17.47
N TYR A 372 3.23 -11.27 -18.54
CA TYR A 372 2.20 -10.22 -18.59
C TYR A 372 1.13 -10.40 -17.52
N ARG A 373 0.77 -11.64 -17.20
CA ARG A 373 -0.09 -11.96 -16.06
C ARG A 373 0.57 -11.59 -14.74
N SER A 374 1.84 -11.95 -14.55
CA SER A 374 2.60 -11.63 -13.34
C SER A 374 2.72 -10.12 -13.12
N HIS A 375 2.95 -9.34 -14.17
CA HIS A 375 2.90 -7.87 -14.13
C HIS A 375 1.50 -7.34 -13.81
N TYR A 376 0.43 -7.94 -14.33
CA TYR A 376 -0.94 -7.54 -13.97
C TYR A 376 -1.24 -7.79 -12.48
N ASP A 377 -0.93 -8.99 -11.99
CA ASP A 377 -1.16 -9.38 -10.59
C ASP A 377 -0.28 -8.56 -9.62
N LEU A 378 0.96 -8.23 -10.01
CA LEU A 378 1.84 -7.31 -9.27
C LEU A 378 1.31 -5.87 -9.28
N GLY A 379 0.78 -5.40 -10.41
CA GLY A 379 0.12 -4.10 -10.52
C GLY A 379 -1.09 -3.99 -9.60
N MET A 380 -1.90 -5.06 -9.51
CA MET A 380 -3.01 -5.16 -8.56
C MET A 380 -2.52 -5.10 -7.11
N ALA A 381 -1.45 -5.82 -6.76
CA ALA A 381 -0.85 -5.76 -5.42
C ALA A 381 -0.34 -4.36 -5.07
N TYR A 382 0.31 -3.65 -6.00
CA TYR A 382 0.73 -2.26 -5.79
C TYR A 382 -0.46 -1.29 -5.67
N LEU A 383 -1.54 -1.52 -6.42
CA LEU A 383 -2.78 -0.74 -6.31
C LEU A 383 -3.46 -0.93 -4.94
N GLU A 384 -3.55 -2.16 -4.44
CA GLU A 384 -4.03 -2.46 -3.08
C GLU A 384 -3.17 -1.81 -1.98
N MET A 385 -1.86 -1.69 -2.22
CA MET A 385 -0.93 -1.03 -1.30
C MET A 385 -0.85 0.51 -1.46
N ASP A 386 -1.64 1.12 -2.34
CA ASP A 386 -1.62 2.57 -2.63
C ASP A 386 -0.26 3.06 -3.20
N PHE A 387 0.53 2.15 -3.81
CA PHE A 387 1.74 2.46 -4.58
C PHE A 387 1.36 2.75 -6.04
N LEU A 388 0.56 3.79 -6.23
CA LEU A 388 -0.08 4.10 -7.51
C LEU A 388 0.91 4.35 -8.68
N PRO A 389 2.09 5.00 -8.50
CA PRO A 389 3.09 5.12 -9.58
C PRO A 389 3.72 3.79 -9.98
N GLU A 390 3.90 2.87 -9.02
CA GLU A 390 4.42 1.52 -9.24
C GLU A 390 3.39 0.69 -10.00
N ALA A 391 2.15 0.67 -9.51
CA ALA A 391 1.02 0.00 -10.15
C ALA A 391 0.85 0.41 -11.63
N ILE A 392 0.92 1.71 -11.93
CA ILE A 392 0.83 2.22 -13.31
C ILE A 392 1.95 1.63 -14.20
N ARG A 393 3.19 1.49 -13.71
CA ARG A 393 4.29 0.91 -14.50
C ARG A 393 4.05 -0.55 -14.82
N GLU A 394 3.63 -1.33 -13.83
CA GLU A 394 3.33 -2.76 -14.03
C GLU A 394 2.14 -2.95 -14.99
N PHE A 395 1.05 -2.19 -14.82
CA PHE A 395 -0.07 -2.20 -15.75
C PHE A 395 0.31 -1.71 -17.16
N GLN A 396 1.25 -0.77 -17.31
CA GLN A 396 1.76 -0.38 -18.63
C GLN A 396 2.47 -1.54 -19.32
N ILE A 397 3.21 -2.38 -18.58
CA ILE A 397 3.81 -3.61 -19.14
C ILE A 397 2.72 -4.63 -19.48
N ALA A 398 1.81 -4.93 -18.55
CA ALA A 398 0.69 -5.86 -18.78
C ALA A 398 -0.20 -5.46 -19.96
N SER A 399 -0.40 -4.16 -20.20
CA SER A 399 -1.23 -3.64 -21.30
C SER A 399 -0.73 -3.98 -22.72
N LYS A 400 0.52 -4.44 -22.84
CA LYS A 400 1.09 -4.91 -24.12
C LYS A 400 0.46 -6.23 -24.56
N SER A 401 0.09 -7.13 -23.64
CA SER A 401 -0.68 -8.35 -23.97
C SER A 401 -2.11 -7.98 -24.38
N SER A 402 -2.62 -8.61 -25.44
CA SER A 402 -4.02 -8.46 -25.86
C SER A 402 -5.01 -8.87 -24.76
N ALA A 403 -4.74 -9.97 -24.05
CA ALA A 403 -5.60 -10.51 -23.00
C ALA A 403 -5.74 -9.59 -21.77
N TYR A 404 -4.68 -8.85 -21.44
CA TYR A 404 -4.67 -7.93 -20.30
C TYR A 404 -4.84 -6.46 -20.68
N ARG A 405 -4.88 -6.11 -21.98
CA ARG A 405 -4.92 -4.71 -22.45
C ARG A 405 -6.06 -3.91 -21.85
N ILE A 406 -7.30 -4.37 -22.01
CA ILE A 406 -8.51 -3.64 -21.55
C ILE A 406 -8.44 -3.40 -20.03
N ARG A 407 -8.21 -4.48 -19.27
CA ARG A 407 -8.14 -4.45 -17.80
C ARG A 407 -7.00 -3.56 -17.29
N SER A 408 -5.83 -3.63 -17.92
CA SER A 408 -4.67 -2.81 -17.53
C SER A 408 -4.92 -1.33 -17.79
N LEU A 409 -5.52 -0.99 -18.95
CA LEU A 409 -5.87 0.40 -19.28
C LEU A 409 -6.93 0.95 -18.32
N GLU A 410 -7.91 0.12 -17.90
CA GLU A 410 -8.87 0.44 -16.85
C GLU A 410 -8.16 0.74 -15.52
N MET A 411 -7.26 -0.14 -15.08
CA MET A 411 -6.55 0.02 -13.81
C MET A 411 -5.61 1.23 -13.80
N ILE A 412 -4.96 1.57 -14.91
CA ILE A 412 -4.18 2.82 -15.04
C ILE A 412 -5.10 4.05 -14.88
N GLY A 413 -6.28 4.04 -15.50
CA GLY A 413 -7.28 5.10 -15.34
C GLY A 413 -7.73 5.25 -13.88
N LEU A 414 -8.00 4.13 -13.21
CA LEU A 414 -8.33 4.10 -11.77
C LEU A 414 -7.19 4.62 -10.90
N CYS A 415 -5.93 4.28 -11.21
CA CYS A 415 -4.76 4.83 -10.51
C CYS A 415 -4.70 6.35 -10.61
N PHE A 416 -5.00 6.94 -11.78
CA PHE A 416 -5.05 8.40 -11.93
C PHE A 416 -6.21 9.05 -11.15
N LEU A 417 -7.37 8.38 -11.03
CA LEU A 417 -8.47 8.84 -10.16
C LEU A 417 -8.07 8.83 -8.69
N ASN A 418 -7.43 7.76 -8.23
CA ASN A 418 -6.92 7.66 -6.85
C ASN A 418 -5.83 8.71 -6.56
N GLN A 419 -5.03 9.09 -7.55
CA GLN A 419 -4.08 10.21 -7.46
C GLN A 419 -4.74 11.61 -7.52
N ASN A 420 -6.08 11.69 -7.63
CA ASN A 420 -6.84 12.93 -7.85
C ASN A 420 -6.39 13.70 -9.11
N GLN A 421 -6.09 12.98 -10.20
CA GLN A 421 -5.68 13.51 -11.51
C GLN A 421 -6.70 13.12 -12.60
N PRO A 422 -7.99 13.52 -12.48
CA PRO A 422 -9.05 13.03 -13.36
C PRO A 422 -8.84 13.41 -14.84
N ASN A 423 -8.18 14.53 -15.14
CA ASN A 423 -7.83 14.91 -16.52
C ASN A 423 -6.85 13.94 -17.21
N LEU A 424 -6.01 13.23 -16.45
CA LEU A 424 -5.17 12.16 -17.01
C LEU A 424 -5.95 10.85 -17.12
N ALA A 425 -6.82 10.56 -16.15
CA ALA A 425 -7.75 9.43 -16.23
C ALA A 425 -8.63 9.50 -17.48
N ILE A 426 -9.28 10.65 -17.75
CA ILE A 426 -10.10 10.88 -18.95
C ILE A 426 -9.31 10.55 -20.23
N LYS A 427 -8.12 11.14 -20.40
CA LYS A 427 -7.27 10.89 -21.58
C LYS A 427 -6.89 9.43 -21.74
N GLN A 428 -6.53 8.76 -20.64
CA GLN A 428 -6.14 7.36 -20.65
C GLN A 428 -7.31 6.44 -20.97
N LEU A 429 -8.49 6.71 -20.42
CA LEU A 429 -9.70 5.89 -20.56
C LEU A 429 -10.33 6.06 -21.95
N ILE A 430 -10.36 7.28 -22.51
CA ILE A 430 -10.76 7.52 -23.91
C ILE A 430 -9.83 6.76 -24.86
N LYS A 431 -8.50 6.91 -24.71
CA LYS A 431 -7.52 6.15 -25.50
C LYS A 431 -7.71 4.63 -25.34
N GLY A 432 -8.13 4.18 -24.16
CA GLY A 432 -8.50 2.80 -23.92
C GLY A 432 -9.71 2.34 -24.73
N LEU A 433 -10.76 3.18 -24.84
CA LEU A 433 -11.95 2.90 -25.65
C LEU A 433 -11.66 2.96 -27.17
N GLU A 434 -10.74 3.83 -27.61
CA GLU A 434 -10.34 3.95 -29.02
C GLU A 434 -9.52 2.76 -29.54
N ILE A 435 -8.69 2.14 -28.68
CA ILE A 435 -7.78 1.04 -29.05
C ILE A 435 -8.49 -0.33 -29.03
N VAL A 436 -9.66 -0.42 -28.40
CA VAL A 436 -10.28 -1.69 -28.02
C VAL A 436 -11.39 -2.09 -29.01
N GLU A 437 -11.06 -3.01 -29.91
CA GLU A 437 -12.02 -3.83 -30.68
C GLU A 437 -12.70 -4.91 -29.81
N GLY A 438 -12.84 -4.65 -28.50
CA GLY A 438 -13.39 -5.59 -27.51
C GLY A 438 -14.92 -5.59 -27.48
N SER A 439 -15.50 -6.55 -26.78
CA SER A 439 -16.96 -6.58 -26.58
C SER A 439 -17.40 -5.40 -25.71
N GLU A 440 -18.62 -4.88 -25.94
CA GLU A 440 -19.18 -3.77 -25.13
C GLU A 440 -19.09 -4.07 -23.63
N ARG A 441 -19.30 -5.34 -23.24
CA ARG A 441 -19.23 -5.83 -21.86
C ARG A 441 -17.85 -5.72 -21.23
N GLU A 442 -16.77 -5.88 -22.00
CA GLU A 442 -15.41 -5.72 -21.49
C GLU A 442 -15.05 -4.24 -21.28
N THR A 443 -15.70 -3.33 -22.01
CA THR A 443 -15.46 -1.88 -21.87
C THR A 443 -16.20 -1.22 -20.70
N LEU A 444 -17.06 -1.94 -19.97
CA LEU A 444 -17.89 -1.35 -18.90
C LEU A 444 -17.08 -0.71 -17.78
N GLY A 445 -15.97 -1.33 -17.37
CA GLY A 445 -15.06 -0.76 -16.37
C GLY A 445 -14.40 0.53 -16.84
N LEU A 446 -13.99 0.60 -18.12
CA LEU A 446 -13.45 1.82 -18.73
C LEU A 446 -14.48 2.95 -18.74
N ARG A 447 -15.71 2.67 -19.20
CA ARG A 447 -16.81 3.66 -19.27
C ARG A 447 -17.24 4.14 -17.88
N TYR A 448 -17.37 3.22 -16.92
CA TYR A 448 -17.72 3.58 -15.53
C TYR A 448 -16.66 4.47 -14.88
N ASN A 449 -15.38 4.12 -15.02
CA ASN A 449 -14.29 4.94 -14.49
C ASN A 449 -14.19 6.29 -15.23
N LEU A 450 -14.55 6.35 -16.52
CA LEU A 450 -14.60 7.59 -17.29
C LEU A 450 -15.73 8.51 -16.79
N GLY A 451 -16.90 7.95 -16.47
CA GLY A 451 -18.00 8.67 -15.82
C GLY A 451 -17.60 9.28 -14.48
N LEU A 452 -16.90 8.50 -13.62
CA LEU A 452 -16.33 9.00 -12.37
C LEU A 452 -15.30 10.13 -12.61
N ALA A 453 -14.49 10.01 -13.66
CA ALA A 453 -13.50 11.02 -14.02
C ALA A 453 -14.15 12.35 -14.42
N TYR A 454 -15.21 12.31 -15.24
CA TYR A 454 -15.99 13.49 -15.62
C TYR A 454 -16.72 14.11 -14.41
N GLU A 455 -17.29 13.30 -13.51
CA GLU A 455 -17.90 13.78 -12.27
C GLU A 455 -16.91 14.55 -11.37
N MET A 456 -15.64 14.10 -11.30
CA MET A 456 -14.58 14.79 -10.58
C MET A 456 -14.14 16.13 -11.23
N VAL A 457 -14.31 16.27 -12.55
CA VAL A 457 -14.04 17.53 -13.27
C VAL A 457 -15.25 18.47 -13.23
N GLY A 458 -16.46 17.94 -13.03
CA GLY A 458 -17.73 18.67 -13.03
C GLY A 458 -18.46 18.67 -14.38
N GLU A 459 -18.10 17.77 -15.30
CA GLU A 459 -18.76 17.58 -16.59
C GLU A 459 -19.89 16.55 -16.45
N TYR A 460 -20.97 16.94 -15.79
CA TYR A 460 -22.04 16.02 -15.37
C TYR A 460 -22.81 15.40 -16.54
N GLU A 461 -22.96 16.09 -17.65
CA GLU A 461 -23.59 15.56 -18.88
C GLU A 461 -22.77 14.41 -19.48
N ASN A 462 -21.44 14.57 -19.54
CA ASN A 462 -20.52 13.53 -20.01
C ASN A 462 -20.48 12.35 -19.03
N ALA A 463 -20.48 12.63 -17.72
CA ALA A 463 -20.58 11.60 -16.68
C ALA A 463 -21.86 10.77 -16.81
N LYS A 464 -23.01 11.44 -16.95
CA LYS A 464 -24.33 10.81 -17.15
C LYS A 464 -24.33 9.89 -18.37
N SER A 465 -23.88 10.37 -19.53
CA SER A 465 -23.80 9.55 -20.75
C SER A 465 -22.94 8.29 -20.55
N CYS A 466 -21.80 8.41 -19.87
CA CYS A 466 -20.93 7.26 -19.58
C CYS A 466 -21.59 6.23 -18.65
N PHE A 467 -22.39 6.67 -17.68
CA PHE A 467 -23.16 5.77 -16.81
C PHE A 467 -24.37 5.17 -17.52
N GLU A 468 -25.01 5.89 -18.44
CA GLU A 468 -26.14 5.39 -19.25
C GLU A 468 -25.68 4.25 -20.17
N ASP A 469 -24.54 4.41 -20.86
CA ASP A 469 -23.91 3.36 -21.65
C ASP A 469 -23.69 2.07 -20.83
N VAL A 470 -23.18 2.21 -19.60
CA VAL A 470 -22.92 1.06 -18.72
C VAL A 470 -24.22 0.41 -18.25
N TYR A 471 -25.21 1.22 -17.87
CA TYR A 471 -26.51 0.75 -17.36
C TYR A 471 -27.32 -0.01 -18.43
N VAL A 472 -27.25 0.41 -19.69
CA VAL A 472 -27.94 -0.26 -20.81
C VAL A 472 -27.41 -1.68 -21.04
N VAL A 473 -26.11 -1.91 -20.83
CA VAL A 473 -25.48 -3.22 -21.01
C VAL A 473 -25.58 -4.10 -19.75
N ASP A 474 -25.35 -3.53 -18.56
CA ASP A 474 -25.42 -4.27 -17.29
C ASP A 474 -25.88 -3.37 -16.13
N VAL A 475 -27.18 -3.46 -15.83
CA VAL A 475 -27.85 -2.76 -14.72
C VAL A 475 -27.24 -3.07 -13.34
N THR A 476 -26.53 -4.19 -13.20
CA THR A 476 -25.93 -4.65 -11.93
C THR A 476 -24.44 -4.29 -11.80
N PHE A 477 -23.87 -3.58 -12.77
CA PHE A 477 -22.45 -3.25 -12.77
C PHE A 477 -22.10 -2.16 -11.73
N ARG A 478 -21.53 -2.59 -10.59
CA ARG A 478 -21.14 -1.70 -9.49
C ARG A 478 -22.32 -0.82 -9.05
N GLU A 479 -22.08 0.44 -8.68
CA GLU A 479 -23.11 1.39 -8.23
C GLU A 479 -23.79 2.16 -9.38
N VAL A 480 -23.73 1.67 -10.64
CA VAL A 480 -24.24 2.41 -11.82
C VAL A 480 -25.73 2.78 -11.69
N ALA A 481 -26.56 1.89 -11.12
CA ALA A 481 -27.97 2.14 -10.91
C ALA A 481 -28.24 3.32 -9.94
N ASP A 482 -27.35 3.60 -9.00
CA ASP A 482 -27.46 4.74 -8.09
C ASP A 482 -26.86 6.01 -8.72
N LYS A 483 -25.81 5.87 -9.54
CA LYS A 483 -25.31 6.96 -10.38
C LYS A 483 -26.36 7.50 -11.35
N ILE A 484 -27.13 6.63 -12.02
CA ILE A 484 -28.22 7.09 -12.91
C ILE A 484 -29.28 7.90 -12.15
N LYS A 485 -29.69 7.47 -10.94
CA LYS A 485 -30.65 8.22 -10.11
C LYS A 485 -30.12 9.59 -9.70
N GLN A 486 -28.81 9.71 -9.42
CA GLN A 486 -28.15 10.98 -9.09
C GLN A 486 -28.27 12.02 -10.22
N TYR A 487 -28.51 11.60 -11.47
CA TYR A 487 -28.68 12.46 -12.64
C TYR A 487 -30.08 12.40 -13.28
N SER A 488 -31.09 11.87 -12.58
CA SER A 488 -32.49 11.84 -13.04
C SER A 488 -33.37 12.94 -12.44
N ASP A 489 -32.87 13.67 -11.44
CA ASP A 489 -33.49 14.84 -10.79
C ASP A 489 -32.89 16.17 -11.29
#